data_AF-A0AAU9S4K5-F1
#
_entry.id   AF-A0AAU9S4K5-F1
#
_cell.length_a   1.000
_cell.length_b   1.000
_cell.length_c   1.000
_cell.angle_alpha   90.00
_cell.angle_beta   90.00
_cell.angle_gamma   90.00
#
_symmetry.space_group_name_H-M   'P 1'
#
loop_
_entity.id
_entity.type
_entity.pdbx_description
1 polymer ?
#
loop_
_entity_poly.entity_id
_entity_poly.type
_entity_poly.pdbx_seq_one_letter_code
_entity_poly.pdbx_strand_id
1 'polypeptide(L)'
;MGKGLLPDTHELAATAARSLAIGKSDVALVVGARLNWLLHFGEPPKWSNDVKFILVDICKEEIELRKPCLGLVGDAKEILEMINKEIDKNPFSLGQCHPWVEAISKKSKENVLKMEAQLAKDVVPFNFLTPMRIIRDAILEMGSPAPVLVSEGANTMDVGRAV
;
A
#
# COMPACT_ATOMS: atom_id res chain seq x y z
N MET A 1 -5.80 -1.17 7.98
CA MET A 1 -5.82 -2.49 7.32
C MET A 1 -6.32 -2.30 5.90
N GLY A 2 -5.46 -1.82 4.99
CA GLY A 2 -5.89 -1.47 3.61
C GLY A 2 -5.76 -2.58 2.57
N LYS A 3 -5.09 -3.69 2.92
CA LYS A 3 -4.96 -4.88 2.06
C LYS A 3 -6.34 -5.47 1.78
N GLY A 4 -6.56 -5.94 0.54
CA GLY A 4 -7.84 -6.50 0.12
C GLY A 4 -8.94 -5.49 -0.25
N LEU A 5 -8.73 -4.17 -0.08
CA LEU A 5 -9.63 -3.16 -0.66
C LEU A 5 -9.61 -3.24 -2.20
N LEU A 6 -8.43 -3.43 -2.75
CA LEU A 6 -8.17 -3.90 -4.10
C LEU A 6 -7.40 -5.22 -4.01
N PRO A 7 -7.40 -6.06 -5.06
CA PRO A 7 -6.55 -7.25 -5.08
C PRO A 7 -5.10 -6.89 -4.78
N ASP A 8 -4.48 -7.56 -3.82
CA ASP A 8 -3.08 -7.27 -3.44
C ASP A 8 -2.09 -7.56 -4.59
N THR A 9 -2.50 -8.33 -5.59
CA THR A 9 -1.78 -8.65 -6.82
C THR A 9 -2.04 -7.66 -7.97
N HIS A 10 -2.81 -6.60 -7.75
CA HIS A 10 -3.13 -5.60 -8.78
C HIS A 10 -1.85 -4.99 -9.37
N GLU A 11 -1.81 -4.75 -10.68
CA GLU A 11 -0.59 -4.30 -11.39
C GLU A 11 -0.04 -2.95 -10.90
N LEU A 12 -0.92 -2.09 -10.38
CA LEU A 12 -0.56 -0.79 -9.79
C LEU A 12 -0.21 -0.87 -8.30
N ALA A 13 -0.24 -2.05 -7.67
CA ALA A 13 0.08 -2.20 -6.26
C ALA A 13 1.58 -1.97 -6.01
N ALA A 14 1.90 -0.93 -5.25
CA ALA A 14 3.27 -0.59 -4.89
C ALA A 14 3.73 -1.24 -3.57
N THR A 15 2.95 -2.17 -2.99
CA THR A 15 3.23 -2.79 -1.68
C THR A 15 4.62 -3.41 -1.61
N ALA A 16 5.00 -4.18 -2.63
CA ALA A 16 6.32 -4.79 -2.74
C ALA A 16 7.45 -3.77 -3.01
N ALA A 17 7.11 -2.54 -3.43
CA ALA A 17 8.04 -1.44 -3.68
C ALA A 17 7.84 -0.25 -2.72
N ARG A 18 7.23 -0.46 -1.54
CA ARG A 18 6.81 0.61 -0.62
C ARG A 18 7.88 1.68 -0.35
N SER A 19 9.11 1.26 -0.07
CA SER A 19 10.21 2.20 0.22
C SER A 19 10.54 3.10 -0.97
N LEU A 20 10.46 2.58 -2.20
CA LEU A 20 10.65 3.38 -3.40
C LEU A 20 9.46 4.32 -3.62
N ALA A 21 8.23 3.79 -3.52
CA ALA A 21 7.01 4.57 -3.72
C ALA A 21 6.92 5.77 -2.76
N ILE A 22 7.13 5.54 -1.46
CA ILE A 22 7.09 6.60 -0.44
C ILE A 22 8.28 7.55 -0.58
N GLY A 23 9.48 7.03 -0.81
CA GLY A 23 10.69 7.86 -0.83
C GLY A 23 10.86 8.70 -2.10
N LYS A 24 10.11 8.41 -3.17
CA LYS A 24 10.23 9.08 -4.47
C LYS A 24 8.94 9.75 -4.95
N SER A 25 7.84 9.64 -4.21
CA SER A 25 6.60 10.35 -4.55
C SER A 25 6.81 11.86 -4.41
N ASP A 26 6.36 12.61 -5.41
CA ASP A 26 6.23 14.06 -5.42
C ASP A 26 4.84 14.52 -4.95
N VAL A 27 3.81 13.71 -5.19
CA VAL A 27 2.45 13.91 -4.67
C VAL A 27 1.94 12.62 -4.04
N ALA A 28 1.32 12.72 -2.87
CA ALA A 28 0.72 11.58 -2.16
C ALA A 28 -0.73 11.90 -1.78
N LEU A 29 -1.67 11.21 -2.44
CA LEU A 29 -3.08 11.19 -2.04
C LEU A 29 -3.28 10.12 -0.95
N VAL A 30 -3.67 10.56 0.24
CA VAL A 30 -3.89 9.69 1.40
C VAL A 30 -5.36 9.73 1.77
N VAL A 31 -6.03 8.58 1.67
CA VAL A 31 -7.48 8.46 1.87
C VAL A 31 -7.77 7.62 3.11
N GLY A 32 -8.42 8.22 4.11
CA GLY A 32 -8.82 7.53 5.35
C GLY A 32 -7.64 6.93 6.13
N ALA A 33 -6.44 7.48 5.96
CA ALA A 33 -5.22 7.03 6.62
C ALA A 33 -4.49 8.21 7.27
N ARG A 34 -4.11 8.05 8.52
CA ARG A 34 -3.37 9.06 9.28
C ARG A 34 -1.88 8.96 9.00
N LEU A 35 -1.23 10.09 8.79
CA LEU A 35 0.23 10.21 8.74
C LEU A 35 0.80 10.08 10.16
N ASN A 36 0.70 8.90 10.75
CA ASN A 36 1.22 8.61 12.09
C ASN A 36 2.53 7.79 12.00
N TRP A 37 2.94 7.17 13.11
CA TRP A 37 4.16 6.36 13.19
C TRP A 37 4.25 5.25 12.13
N LEU A 38 3.11 4.69 11.66
CA LEU A 38 3.08 3.68 10.59
C LEU A 38 3.53 4.26 9.22
N LEU A 39 3.29 5.55 9.01
CA LEU A 39 3.69 6.29 7.82
C LEU A 39 4.79 7.31 8.13
N HIS A 40 5.53 7.12 9.23
CA HIS A 40 6.65 8.00 9.62
C HIS A 40 6.27 9.48 9.63
N PHE A 41 5.04 9.80 10.03
CA PHE A 41 4.52 11.15 10.12
C PHE A 41 4.51 11.99 8.82
N GLY A 42 4.79 11.37 7.67
CA GLY A 42 5.01 12.12 6.42
C GLY A 42 6.39 12.78 6.34
N GLU A 43 7.33 12.38 7.19
CA GLU A 43 8.60 13.08 7.39
C GLU A 43 9.81 12.35 6.75
N PRO A 44 10.91 13.08 6.48
CA PRO A 44 12.19 12.49 6.10
C PRO A 44 12.80 11.60 7.20
N PRO A 45 13.69 10.67 6.85
CA PRO A 45 14.17 10.37 5.49
C PRO A 45 13.26 9.41 4.73
N LYS A 46 12.10 9.06 5.29
CA LYS A 46 11.20 8.06 4.69
C LYS A 46 10.43 8.66 3.54
N TRP A 47 9.87 9.84 3.74
CA TRP A 47 9.29 10.67 2.70
C TRP A 47 10.31 11.69 2.18
N SER A 48 10.09 12.19 0.98
CA SER A 48 10.79 13.37 0.48
C SER A 48 10.39 14.61 1.28
N ASN A 49 11.29 15.59 1.45
CA ASN A 49 10.94 16.90 1.99
C ASN A 49 9.94 17.66 1.10
N ASP A 50 9.95 17.38 -0.19
CA ASP A 50 9.19 18.12 -1.20
C ASP A 50 7.85 17.45 -1.57
N VAL A 51 7.48 16.36 -0.89
CA VAL A 51 6.24 15.65 -1.19
C VAL A 51 5.03 16.53 -0.86
N LYS A 52 4.09 16.63 -1.78
CA LYS A 52 2.81 17.31 -1.58
C LYS A 52 1.77 16.31 -1.12
N PHE A 53 1.33 16.44 0.12
CA PHE A 53 0.24 15.63 0.65
C PHE A 53 -1.12 16.20 0.26
N ILE A 54 -1.99 15.34 -0.25
CA ILE A 54 -3.44 15.55 -0.36
C ILE A 54 -4.08 14.58 0.63
N LEU A 55 -4.75 15.08 1.66
CA LEU A 55 -5.36 14.24 2.69
C LEU A 55 -6.88 14.28 2.57
N VAL A 56 -7.50 13.09 2.55
CA VAL A 56 -8.95 12.91 2.64
C VAL A 56 -9.24 12.26 3.98
N ASP A 57 -9.87 13.00 4.88
CA ASP A 57 -10.26 12.51 6.21
C ASP A 57 -11.57 13.17 6.66
N ILE A 58 -12.39 12.44 7.41
CA ILE A 58 -13.63 12.98 7.98
C ILE A 58 -13.35 13.89 9.18
N CYS A 59 -12.21 13.68 9.86
CA CYS A 59 -11.78 14.45 11.02
C CYS A 59 -11.03 15.71 10.60
N LYS A 60 -11.68 16.87 10.82
CA LYS A 60 -11.09 18.18 10.52
C LYS A 60 -9.80 18.41 11.31
N GLU A 61 -9.76 17.96 12.55
CA GLU A 61 -8.64 18.15 13.46
C GLU A 61 -7.37 17.44 12.97
N GLU A 62 -7.50 16.26 12.33
CA GLU A 62 -6.35 15.57 11.73
C GLU A 62 -5.79 16.38 10.54
N ILE A 63 -6.66 16.98 9.73
CA ILE A 63 -6.24 17.84 8.61
C ILE A 63 -5.54 19.10 9.12
N GLU A 64 -6.09 19.76 10.14
CA GLU A 64 -5.49 20.94 10.77
C GLU A 64 -4.16 20.63 11.47
N LEU A 65 -4.04 19.45 12.07
CA LEU A 65 -2.81 18.97 12.69
C LEU A 65 -1.70 18.74 11.66
N ARG A 66 -2.04 18.08 10.54
CA ARG A 66 -1.06 17.67 9.51
C ARG A 66 -0.69 18.77 8.54
N LYS A 67 -1.56 19.78 8.36
CA LYS A 67 -1.33 20.93 7.46
C LYS A 67 -0.87 20.49 6.06
N PRO A 68 -1.63 19.62 5.37
CA PRO A 68 -1.25 19.13 4.05
C PRO A 68 -1.31 20.24 3.00
N CYS A 69 -0.75 19.98 1.81
CA CYS A 69 -0.88 20.89 0.67
C CYS A 69 -2.36 21.10 0.28
N LEU A 70 -3.17 20.05 0.40
CA LEU A 70 -4.62 20.11 0.24
C LEU A 70 -5.30 19.17 1.24
N GLY A 71 -6.22 19.69 2.04
CA GLY A 71 -7.03 18.92 2.98
C GLY A 71 -8.48 18.88 2.53
N LEU A 72 -9.01 17.68 2.31
CA LEU A 72 -10.38 17.43 1.90
C LEU A 72 -11.12 16.80 3.08
N VAL A 73 -11.85 17.64 3.82
CA VAL A 73 -12.61 17.22 5.01
C VAL A 73 -13.97 16.69 4.58
N GLY A 74 -14.24 15.41 4.82
CA GLY A 74 -15.52 14.79 4.50
C GLY A 74 -15.47 13.28 4.41
N ASP A 75 -16.61 12.67 4.07
CA ASP A 75 -16.68 11.23 3.84
C ASP A 75 -15.84 10.85 2.60
N ALA A 76 -15.05 9.78 2.74
CA ALA A 76 -14.13 9.36 1.70
C ALA A 76 -14.84 8.91 0.42
N LYS A 77 -16.03 8.31 0.51
CA LYS A 77 -16.80 7.89 -0.66
C LYS A 77 -17.30 9.11 -1.43
N GLU A 78 -17.90 10.09 -0.75
CA GLU A 78 -18.39 11.30 -1.41
C GLU A 78 -17.27 12.08 -2.11
N ILE A 79 -16.13 12.25 -1.42
CA ILE A 79 -14.97 12.95 -1.98
C ILE A 79 -14.38 12.20 -3.19
N LEU A 80 -14.23 10.88 -3.10
CA LEU A 80 -13.73 10.08 -4.23
C LEU A 80 -14.71 10.08 -5.42
N GLU A 81 -16.02 10.08 -5.17
CA GLU A 81 -17.02 10.23 -6.25
C GLU A 81 -16.90 11.58 -6.95
N MET A 82 -16.64 12.66 -6.22
CA MET A 82 -16.38 13.98 -6.80
C MET A 82 -15.09 14.00 -7.62
N ILE A 83 -14.00 13.41 -7.10
CA ILE A 83 -12.73 13.30 -7.82
C ILE A 83 -12.92 12.52 -9.12
N ASN A 84 -13.62 11.38 -9.09
CA ASN A 84 -13.89 10.57 -10.27
C ASN A 84 -14.70 11.34 -11.32
N LYS A 85 -15.72 12.10 -10.92
CA LYS A 85 -16.51 12.93 -11.85
C LYS A 85 -15.64 13.98 -12.56
N GLU A 86 -14.67 14.57 -11.88
CA GLU A 86 -13.76 15.54 -12.51
C GLU A 86 -12.72 14.87 -13.41
N ILE A 87 -12.24 13.68 -13.03
CA ILE A 87 -11.38 12.84 -13.90
C ILE A 87 -12.14 12.41 -15.17
N ASP A 88 -13.41 12.04 -15.07
CA ASP A 88 -14.22 11.66 -16.23
C ASP A 88 -14.39 12.82 -17.23
N LYS A 89 -14.52 14.05 -16.73
CA LYS A 89 -14.59 15.26 -17.57
C LYS A 89 -13.26 15.59 -18.24
N ASN A 90 -12.15 15.38 -17.53
CA ASN A 90 -10.80 15.66 -18.02
C ASN A 90 -9.88 14.45 -17.75
N PRO A 91 -9.97 13.39 -18.56
CA PRO A 91 -9.23 12.16 -18.30
C PRO A 91 -7.72 12.39 -18.30
N PHE A 92 -7.07 11.89 -17.27
CA PHE A 92 -5.62 11.92 -17.12
C PHE A 92 -5.10 10.56 -16.66
N SER A 93 -4.02 10.10 -17.28
CA SER A 93 -3.27 8.93 -16.85
C SER A 93 -1.82 9.09 -17.27
N LEU A 94 -0.90 8.69 -16.40
CA LEU A 94 0.51 8.57 -16.76
C LEU A 94 0.72 7.44 -17.79
N GLY A 95 -0.13 6.42 -17.78
CA GLY A 95 0.02 5.22 -18.61
C GLY A 95 1.11 4.26 -18.12
N GLN A 96 1.10 3.03 -18.64
CA GLN A 96 2.02 1.96 -18.20
C GLN A 96 3.49 2.25 -18.55
N CYS A 97 3.75 2.99 -19.63
CA CYS A 97 5.10 3.33 -20.11
C CYS A 97 5.71 4.55 -19.42
N HIS A 98 5.02 5.17 -18.46
CA HIS A 98 5.59 6.32 -17.75
C HIS A 98 6.74 5.88 -16.84
N PRO A 99 7.86 6.64 -16.78
CA PRO A 99 9.04 6.25 -16.00
C PRO A 99 8.75 5.93 -14.52
N TRP A 100 7.82 6.67 -13.90
CA TRP A 100 7.35 6.39 -12.53
C TRP A 100 6.69 5.01 -12.41
N VAL A 101 5.72 4.72 -13.28
CA VAL A 101 4.94 3.48 -13.24
C VAL A 101 5.85 2.29 -13.54
N GLU A 102 6.72 2.43 -14.53
CA GLU A 102 7.71 1.40 -14.88
C GLU A 102 8.69 1.14 -13.73
N ALA A 103 9.22 2.18 -13.08
CA ALA A 103 10.15 2.03 -11.97
C ALA A 103 9.52 1.28 -10.78
N ILE A 104 8.27 1.61 -10.43
CA ILE A 104 7.52 0.93 -9.37
C ILE A 104 7.23 -0.51 -9.76
N SER A 105 6.71 -0.75 -10.97
CA SER A 105 6.38 -2.10 -11.48
C SER A 105 7.61 -3.00 -11.50
N LYS A 106 8.74 -2.51 -12.03
CA LYS A 106 10.01 -3.21 -12.04
C LYS A 106 10.46 -3.55 -10.61
N LYS A 107 10.42 -2.57 -9.70
CA LYS A 107 10.87 -2.79 -8.32
C LYS A 107 9.99 -3.79 -7.57
N SER A 108 8.68 -3.71 -7.76
CA SER A 108 7.73 -4.68 -7.19
C SER A 108 8.02 -6.08 -7.71
N LYS A 109 8.19 -6.27 -9.03
CA LYS A 109 8.53 -7.57 -9.63
C LYS A 109 9.85 -8.15 -9.08
N GLU A 110 10.90 -7.33 -9.01
CA GLU A 110 12.18 -7.76 -8.44
C GLU A 110 12.05 -8.24 -6.99
N ASN A 111 11.29 -7.51 -6.16
CA ASN A 111 11.13 -7.84 -4.75
C ASN A 111 10.21 -9.07 -4.54
N VAL A 112 9.17 -9.23 -5.36
CA VAL A 112 8.32 -10.43 -5.36
C VAL A 112 9.14 -11.66 -5.76
N LEU A 113 9.94 -11.59 -6.83
CA LEU A 113 10.79 -12.71 -7.24
C LEU A 113 11.79 -13.12 -6.15
N LYS A 114 12.37 -12.13 -5.44
CA LYS A 114 13.25 -12.40 -4.30
C LYS A 114 12.51 -13.06 -3.15
N MET A 115 11.28 -12.63 -2.85
CA MET A 115 10.45 -13.23 -1.80
C MET A 115 10.05 -14.66 -2.17
N GLU A 116 9.58 -14.90 -3.40
CA GLU A 116 9.21 -16.24 -3.89
C GLU A 116 10.38 -17.22 -3.84
N ALA A 117 11.60 -16.78 -4.21
CA ALA A 117 12.79 -17.61 -4.08
C ALA A 117 13.13 -17.99 -2.63
N GLN A 118 12.71 -17.20 -1.65
CA GLN A 118 12.85 -17.55 -0.23
C GLN A 118 11.72 -18.44 0.26
N LEU A 119 10.48 -18.17 -0.16
CA LEU A 119 9.30 -18.96 0.19
C LEU A 119 9.38 -20.40 -0.35
N ALA A 120 9.99 -20.59 -1.53
CA ALA A 120 10.17 -21.92 -2.14
C ALA A 120 11.08 -22.87 -1.35
N LYS A 121 11.78 -22.40 -0.31
CA LYS A 121 12.68 -23.23 0.51
C LYS A 121 11.93 -23.81 1.71
N ASP A 122 12.03 -25.12 1.89
CA ASP A 122 11.58 -25.79 3.11
C ASP A 122 12.74 -25.85 4.12
N VAL A 123 12.66 -25.02 5.17
CA VAL A 123 13.71 -24.89 6.19
C VAL A 123 13.29 -25.60 7.47
N VAL A 124 14.13 -26.48 8.02
CA VAL A 124 13.87 -27.17 9.31
C VAL A 124 15.04 -26.94 10.27
N PRO A 125 14.81 -26.47 11.51
CA PRO A 125 13.52 -26.04 12.08
C PRO A 125 12.93 -24.82 11.34
N PHE A 126 11.60 -24.70 11.35
CA PHE A 126 10.90 -23.66 10.56
C PHE A 126 11.38 -22.25 10.90
N ASN A 127 11.64 -21.47 9.86
CA ASN A 127 11.65 -20.01 9.93
C ASN A 127 10.22 -19.45 9.78
N PHE A 128 10.04 -18.13 9.67
CA PHE A 128 8.71 -17.55 9.45
C PHE A 128 8.15 -17.77 8.05
N LEU A 129 9.00 -17.96 7.03
CA LEU A 129 8.57 -18.01 5.63
C LEU A 129 7.92 -19.35 5.26
N THR A 130 8.49 -20.46 5.74
CA THR A 130 7.95 -21.81 5.46
C THR A 130 6.48 -21.94 5.91
N PRO A 131 6.11 -21.67 7.18
CA PRO A 131 4.72 -21.76 7.63
C PRO A 131 3.83 -20.68 6.98
N MET A 132 4.33 -19.47 6.74
CA MET A 132 3.53 -18.41 6.09
C MET A 132 3.18 -18.76 4.65
N ARG A 133 4.10 -19.40 3.90
CA ARG A 133 3.80 -19.96 2.57
C ARG A 133 2.66 -20.98 2.65
N ILE A 134 2.76 -21.93 3.57
CA ILE A 134 1.74 -22.98 3.74
C ILE A 134 0.37 -22.36 4.06
N ILE A 135 0.32 -21.37 4.95
CA ILE A 135 -0.92 -20.66 5.30
C ILE A 135 -1.47 -19.90 4.09
N ARG A 136 -0.62 -19.16 3.35
CA ARG A 136 -1.01 -18.43 2.14
C ARG A 136 -1.60 -19.38 1.11
N ASP A 137 -0.92 -20.48 0.81
CA ASP A 137 -1.34 -21.44 -0.21
C ASP A 137 -2.68 -22.09 0.18
N ALA A 138 -2.85 -22.46 1.47
CA ALA A 138 -4.13 -22.97 1.98
C ALA A 138 -5.28 -21.95 1.89
N ILE A 139 -5.02 -20.66 2.16
CA ILE A 139 -6.02 -19.58 1.99
C ILE A 139 -6.42 -19.43 0.52
N LEU A 140 -5.45 -19.50 -0.40
CA LEU A 140 -5.71 -19.40 -1.84
C LEU A 140 -6.53 -20.58 -2.36
N GLU A 141 -6.29 -21.79 -1.86
CA GLU A 141 -7.05 -23.00 -2.22
C GLU A 141 -8.53 -22.92 -1.81
N MET A 142 -8.87 -22.17 -0.76
CA MET A 142 -10.27 -21.98 -0.34
C MET A 142 -11.10 -21.16 -1.35
N GLY A 143 -10.45 -20.39 -2.22
CA GLY A 143 -11.11 -19.60 -3.25
C GLY A 143 -11.95 -18.45 -2.67
N SER A 144 -13.12 -18.20 -3.27
CA SER A 144 -14.02 -17.11 -2.91
C SER A 144 -15.33 -17.65 -2.29
N PRO A 145 -15.80 -17.11 -1.15
CA PRO A 145 -15.22 -15.99 -0.41
C PRO A 145 -13.94 -16.39 0.35
N ALA A 146 -12.95 -15.49 0.34
CA ALA A 146 -11.74 -15.66 1.12
C ALA A 146 -12.07 -15.67 2.63
N PRO A 147 -11.37 -16.46 3.45
CA PRO A 147 -11.57 -16.48 4.89
C PRO A 147 -11.18 -15.15 5.55
N VAL A 148 -11.74 -14.91 6.74
CA VAL A 148 -11.29 -13.81 7.60
C VAL A 148 -9.93 -14.17 8.18
N LEU A 149 -8.90 -13.41 7.83
CA LEU A 149 -7.55 -13.57 8.37
C LEU A 149 -7.36 -12.67 9.60
N VAL A 150 -7.14 -13.30 10.76
CA VAL A 150 -6.72 -12.62 12.01
C VAL A 150 -5.22 -12.81 12.17
N SER A 151 -4.48 -11.72 12.39
CA SER A 151 -3.02 -11.75 12.51
C SER A 151 -2.55 -10.78 13.59
N GLU A 152 -1.70 -11.27 14.48
CA GLU A 152 -1.05 -10.50 15.55
C GLU A 152 0.39 -10.99 15.82
N GLY A 153 1.09 -10.31 16.72
CA GLY A 153 2.48 -10.60 17.09
C GLY A 153 3.47 -9.57 16.54
N ALA A 154 4.75 -9.90 16.58
CA ALA A 154 5.84 -9.08 16.03
C ALA A 154 6.25 -9.61 14.64
N ASN A 155 7.28 -10.44 14.58
CA ASN A 155 7.75 -11.07 13.33
C ASN A 155 6.63 -11.81 12.58
N THR A 156 5.73 -12.49 13.29
CA THR A 156 4.59 -13.19 12.69
C THR A 156 3.70 -12.21 11.91
N MET A 157 3.38 -11.06 12.49
CA MET A 157 2.57 -10.03 11.84
C MET A 157 3.36 -9.35 10.71
N ASP A 158 4.62 -9.00 10.93
CA ASP A 158 5.42 -8.27 9.94
C ASP A 158 5.70 -9.12 8.69
N VAL A 159 6.05 -10.40 8.87
CA VAL A 159 6.27 -11.34 7.77
C VAL A 159 4.94 -11.72 7.12
N GLY A 160 3.89 -11.99 7.91
CA GLY A 160 2.57 -12.35 7.38
C GLY A 160 1.92 -11.27 6.51
N ARG A 161 2.31 -9.99 6.67
CA ARG A 161 1.84 -8.91 5.77
C ARG A 161 2.56 -8.87 4.42
N ALA A 162 3.75 -9.47 4.34
CA ALA A 162 4.62 -9.46 3.17
C ALA A 162 4.47 -10.71 2.29
N VAL A 163 4.06 -11.84 2.89
CA VAL A 163 3.73 -13.11 2.21
C VAL A 163 2.29 -13.10 1.73
#